data_AF-A0A967AN65-F1
#
_entry.id   AF-A0A967AN65-F1
#
_cell.length_a   1.000
_cell.length_b   1.000
_cell.length_c   1.000
_cell.angle_alpha   90.00
_cell.angle_beta   90.00
_cell.angle_gamma   90.00
#
_symmetry.space_group_name_H-M   'P 1'
#
loop_
_entity.id
_entity.type
_entity.pdbx_description
1 polymer ?
#
loop_
_entity_poly.entity_id
_entity_poly.type
_entity_poly.pdbx_seq_one_letter_code
_entity_poly.pdbx_strand_id
1 'polypeptide(L)'
;MEQELTGLSHADIGGSLADAWHLPITLREPILDHHNPPLAKEAVLQTAIVHVADILVKGLACGNPGDDLIPPLSNPAWDLVGLDEQGLAECIDKASSEFATIDDYL
;
A
#
# COMPACT_ATOMS: atom_id res chain seq x y z
N MET A 1 -5.88 -4.20 12.24
CA MET A 1 -4.60 -3.53 12.57
C MET A 1 -4.14 -4.00 13.94
N GLU A 2 -2.88 -4.39 14.06
CA GLU A 2 -2.20 -5.09 15.18
C GLU A 2 -2.11 -4.30 16.52
N GLN A 3 -2.91 -3.26 16.72
CA GLN A 3 -2.82 -2.37 17.87
C GLN A 3 -3.20 -3.02 19.21
N GLU A 4 -3.77 -4.22 19.20
CA GLU A 4 -4.28 -4.89 20.41
C GLU A 4 -3.20 -5.37 21.38
N LEU A 5 -1.94 -5.48 20.94
CA LEU A 5 -0.85 -6.02 21.78
C LEU A 5 0.24 -5.01 22.14
N THR A 6 0.53 -4.03 21.27
CA THR A 6 1.71 -3.13 21.43
C THR A 6 1.37 -1.65 21.30
N GLY A 7 0.17 -1.28 20.82
CA GLY A 7 -0.18 0.09 20.44
C GLY A 7 0.55 0.62 19.20
N LEU A 8 1.35 -0.22 18.53
CA LEU A 8 2.07 0.08 17.29
C LEU A 8 1.56 -0.83 16.17
N SER A 9 1.59 -0.32 14.94
CA SER A 9 1.29 -1.09 13.74
C SER A 9 2.52 -1.43 12.93
N HIS A 10 2.40 -2.39 12.00
CA HIS A 10 3.47 -2.66 11.04
C HIS A 10 3.91 -1.42 10.25
N ALA A 11 3.00 -0.47 9.98
CA ALA A 11 3.33 0.77 9.28
C ALA A 11 4.24 1.67 10.13
N ASP A 12 3.98 1.76 11.45
CA ASP A 12 4.82 2.51 12.39
C ASP A 12 6.24 1.92 12.49
N ILE A 13 6.32 0.59 12.57
CA ILE A 13 7.60 -0.14 12.62
C ILE A 13 8.35 0.03 11.28
N GLY A 14 7.66 -0.14 10.15
CA GLY A 14 8.22 0.01 8.82
C GLY A 14 8.74 1.43 8.56
N GLY A 15 7.97 2.45 8.95
CA GLY A 15 8.38 3.85 8.85
C GLY A 15 9.62 4.16 9.70
N SER A 16 9.67 3.64 10.94
CA SER A 16 10.83 3.78 11.83
C SER A 16 12.08 3.10 11.28
N LEU A 17 11.94 1.92 10.66
CA LEU A 17 13.05 1.21 10.03
C LEU A 17 13.56 1.94 8.79
N ALA A 18 12.65 2.43 7.94
CA ALA A 18 12.99 3.21 6.76
C ALA A 18 13.73 4.51 7.13
N ASP A 19 13.36 5.14 8.25
CA ASP A 19 14.09 6.29 8.81
C ASP A 19 15.51 5.91 9.27
N ALA A 20 15.64 4.82 10.03
CA ALA A 20 16.94 4.33 10.51
C ALA A 20 17.90 3.98 9.37
N TRP A 21 17.38 3.53 8.23
CA TRP A 21 18.14 3.25 7.02
C TRP A 21 18.39 4.47 6.14
N HIS A 22 17.93 5.66 6.56
CA HIS A 22 18.06 6.91 5.82
C HIS A 22 17.44 6.83 4.42
N LEU A 23 16.33 6.11 4.28
CA LEU A 23 15.58 6.06 3.03
C LEU A 23 14.94 7.42 2.74
N PRO A 24 14.83 7.81 1.45
CA PRO A 24 14.21 9.08 1.08
C PRO A 24 12.74 9.15 1.54
N ILE A 25 12.25 10.37 1.77
CA ILE A 25 10.86 10.62 2.19
C ILE A 25 9.84 10.00 1.23
N THR A 26 10.17 9.95 -0.06
CA THR A 26 9.34 9.34 -1.11
C THR A 26 9.14 7.83 -0.97
N LEU A 27 9.90 7.16 -0.09
CA LEU A 27 9.71 5.76 0.28
C LEU A 27 9.23 5.63 1.73
N ARG A 28 9.76 6.46 2.64
CA ARG A 28 9.42 6.40 4.07
C ARG A 28 7.95 6.75 4.35
N GLU A 29 7.46 7.86 3.80
CA GLU A 29 6.11 8.35 4.10
C GLU A 29 5.00 7.43 3.55
N PRO A 30 5.11 6.85 2.33
CA PRO A 30 4.16 5.83 1.89
C PRO A 30 4.10 4.62 2.81
N ILE A 31 5.23 4.15 3.34
CA ILE A 31 5.24 3.03 4.30
C ILE A 31 4.48 3.39 5.57
N LEU A 32 4.72 4.60 6.11
CA LEU A 32 4.12 5.03 7.37
C LEU A 32 2.61 5.32 7.24
N ASP A 33 2.21 6.01 6.17
CA ASP A 33 0.89 6.65 6.09
C ASP A 33 -0.07 5.97 5.09
N HIS A 34 0.28 4.86 4.42
CA HIS A 34 -0.62 4.22 3.45
C HIS A 34 -1.97 3.76 4.01
N HIS A 35 -2.07 3.49 5.32
CA HIS A 35 -3.37 3.21 5.96
C HIS A 35 -4.24 4.47 6.15
N ASN A 36 -3.64 5.66 6.18
CA ASN A 36 -4.33 6.94 6.33
C ASN A 36 -3.66 8.03 5.46
N PRO A 37 -3.83 7.98 4.13
CA PRO A 37 -3.12 8.84 3.18
C PRO A 37 -3.17 10.35 3.48
N PRO A 38 -4.26 10.92 4.04
CA PRO A 38 -4.30 12.34 4.43
C PRO A 38 -3.24 12.79 5.43
N LEU A 39 -2.53 11.88 6.10
CA LEU A 39 -1.42 12.23 6.99
C LEU A 39 -0.13 12.60 6.23
N ALA A 40 0.03 12.12 5.00
CA ALA A 40 1.19 12.39 4.17
C ALA A 40 1.25 13.87 3.74
N LYS A 41 2.46 14.44 3.71
CA LYS A 41 2.71 15.86 3.44
C LYS A 41 3.66 16.09 2.27
N GLU A 42 4.64 15.21 2.06
CA GLU A 42 5.72 15.44 1.10
C GLU A 42 5.62 14.50 -0.11
N ALA A 43 5.34 13.23 0.13
CA ALA A 43 5.18 12.13 -0.82
C ALA A 43 3.70 11.74 -1.00
N VAL A 44 2.81 12.73 -1.02
CA VAL A 44 1.35 12.54 -1.03
C VAL A 44 0.89 11.62 -2.17
N LEU A 45 1.43 11.79 -3.37
CA LEU A 45 1.09 10.95 -4.53
C LEU A 45 1.58 9.51 -4.33
N GLN A 46 2.81 9.32 -3.85
CA GLN A 46 3.36 7.98 -3.60
C GLN A 46 2.57 7.25 -2.51
N THR A 47 2.18 7.95 -1.44
CA THR A 47 1.32 7.39 -0.39
C THR A 47 -0.05 7.01 -0.93
N ALA A 48 -0.65 7.84 -1.79
CA ALA A 48 -1.91 7.52 -2.46
C ALA A 48 -1.79 6.28 -3.37
N ILE A 49 -0.70 6.16 -4.13
CA ILE A 49 -0.42 4.99 -4.99
C ILE A 49 -0.34 3.72 -4.14
N VAL A 50 0.44 3.72 -3.05
CA VAL A 50 0.60 2.54 -2.19
C VAL A 50 -0.73 2.17 -1.52
N HIS A 51 -1.50 3.15 -1.07
CA HIS A 51 -2.83 2.93 -0.49
C HIS A 51 -3.79 2.25 -1.47
N VAL A 52 -3.89 2.77 -2.70
CA VAL A 52 -4.76 2.19 -3.74
C VAL A 52 -4.27 0.79 -4.11
N ALA A 53 -2.96 0.60 -4.28
CA ALA A 53 -2.37 -0.68 -4.62
C ALA A 53 -2.64 -1.74 -3.53
N ASP A 54 -2.47 -1.43 -2.25
CA ASP A 54 -2.74 -2.33 -1.11
C ASP A 54 -4.20 -2.82 -1.13
N ILE A 55 -5.15 -1.92 -1.39
CA ILE A 55 -6.57 -2.27 -1.47
C ILE A 55 -6.85 -3.16 -2.68
N LEU A 56 -6.28 -2.85 -3.84
CA LEU A 56 -6.48 -3.63 -5.07
C LEU A 56 -5.97 -5.06 -4.90
N VAL A 57 -4.74 -5.25 -4.42
CA VAL A 57 -4.16 -6.60 -4.26
C VAL A 57 -4.90 -7.42 -3.19
N LYS A 58 -5.37 -6.78 -2.12
CA LYS A 58 -6.25 -7.43 -1.12
C LYS A 58 -7.60 -7.83 -1.72
N GLY A 59 -8.23 -6.94 -2.49
CA GLY A 59 -9.50 -7.22 -3.16
C GLY A 59 -9.43 -8.31 -4.22
N LEU A 60 -8.27 -8.46 -4.87
CA LEU A 60 -7.98 -9.53 -5.83
C LEU A 60 -7.55 -10.85 -5.17
N ALA A 61 -7.42 -10.88 -3.84
CA ALA A 61 -6.85 -12.01 -3.09
C ALA A 61 -5.46 -12.42 -3.60
N CYS A 62 -4.64 -11.44 -4.00
CA CYS A 62 -3.26 -11.66 -4.41
C CYS A 62 -2.34 -11.74 -3.18
N GLY A 63 -1.50 -12.78 -3.12
CA GLY A 63 -0.55 -12.99 -2.04
C GLY A 63 -1.21 -13.35 -0.70
N ASN A 64 -0.49 -13.10 0.41
CA ASN A 64 -1.00 -13.33 1.77
C ASN A 64 -0.85 -12.04 2.61
N PRO A 65 -1.90 -11.23 2.74
CA PRO A 65 -1.87 -9.98 3.50
C PRO A 65 -1.85 -10.18 5.03
N GLY A 66 -1.98 -11.41 5.54
CA GLY A 66 -2.00 -11.72 6.97
C GLY A 66 -3.37 -11.56 7.65
N ASP A 67 -4.37 -11.00 6.94
CA ASP A 67 -5.77 -10.96 7.34
C ASP A 67 -6.70 -10.92 6.11
N ASP A 68 -8.00 -11.18 6.29
CA ASP A 68 -8.99 -11.10 5.21
C ASP A 68 -9.68 -9.72 5.14
N LEU A 69 -9.06 -8.67 5.70
CA LEU A 69 -9.67 -7.34 5.81
C LEU A 69 -9.24 -6.43 4.65
N ILE A 70 -10.23 -5.97 3.89
CA ILE A 70 -10.04 -4.90 2.90
C ILE A 70 -10.33 -3.57 3.60
N PRO A 71 -9.33 -2.69 3.82
CA PRO A 71 -9.56 -1.39 4.44
C PRO A 71 -10.36 -0.48 3.50
N PRO A 72 -11.03 0.55 4.05
CA PRO A 72 -11.80 1.49 3.23
C PRO A 72 -10.87 2.30 2.31
N LEU A 73 -11.29 2.46 1.06
CA LEU A 73 -10.63 3.30 0.07
C LEU A 73 -10.83 4.79 0.41
N SER A 74 -9.73 5.53 0.40
CA SER A 74 -9.72 6.98 0.47
C SER A 74 -10.05 7.58 -0.90
N ASN A 75 -11.23 8.19 -1.05
CA ASN A 75 -11.61 8.87 -2.31
C ASN A 75 -10.58 9.92 -2.75
N PRO A 76 -10.04 10.79 -1.87
CA PRO A 76 -8.97 11.71 -2.26
C PRO A 76 -7.72 11.01 -2.80
N ALA A 77 -7.36 9.84 -2.27
CA ALA A 77 -6.22 9.07 -2.77
C ALA A 77 -6.55 8.48 -4.15
N TRP A 78 -7.74 7.90 -4.32
CA TRP A 78 -8.20 7.38 -5.60
C TRP A 78 -8.18 8.45 -6.70
N ASP A 79 -8.76 9.62 -6.41
CA ASP A 79 -8.80 10.76 -7.34
C ASP A 79 -7.39 11.27 -7.67
N LEU A 80 -6.47 11.25 -6.69
CA LEU A 80 -5.10 11.71 -6.87
C LEU A 80 -4.26 10.75 -7.73
N VAL A 81 -4.46 9.43 -7.60
CA VAL A 81 -3.80 8.45 -8.46
C VAL A 81 -4.27 8.61 -9.90
N GLY A 82 -5.56 8.93 -10.11
CA GLY A 82 -6.08 9.34 -11.42
C GLY A 82 -6.11 8.20 -12.46
N LEU A 83 -6.29 6.95 -12.02
CA LEU A 83 -6.48 5.81 -12.93
C LEU A 83 -7.83 5.92 -13.64
N ASP A 84 -7.80 5.77 -14.96
CA ASP A 84 -8.99 5.50 -15.75
C ASP A 84 -9.27 3.99 -15.81
N GLU A 85 -10.38 3.62 -16.46
CA GLU A 85 -10.81 2.21 -16.57
C GLU A 85 -9.76 1.33 -17.25
N GLN A 86 -9.10 1.85 -18.28
CA GLN A 86 -8.08 1.11 -19.03
C GLN A 86 -6.82 0.90 -18.18
N GLY A 87 -6.33 1.96 -17.52
CA GLY A 87 -5.17 1.88 -16.64
C GLY A 87 -5.43 0.96 -15.44
N LEU A 88 -6.65 0.98 -14.89
CA LEU A 88 -7.03 0.06 -13.82
C LEU A 88 -6.99 -1.39 -14.30
N ALA A 89 -7.58 -1.69 -15.46
CA ALA A 89 -7.57 -3.05 -16.03
C ALA A 89 -6.14 -3.56 -16.26
N GLU A 90 -5.27 -2.72 -16.83
CA GLU A 90 -3.86 -3.05 -17.04
C GLU A 90 -3.12 -3.32 -15.74
N CYS A 91 -3.36 -2.52 -14.69
CA CYS A 91 -2.78 -2.75 -13.37
C CYS A 91 -3.23 -4.08 -12.75
N ILE A 92 -4.52 -4.41 -12.86
CA ILE A 92 -5.10 -5.65 -12.33
C ILE A 92 -4.52 -6.87 -13.04
N ASP A 93 -4.48 -6.83 -14.38
CA ASP A 93 -3.95 -7.93 -15.19
C ASP A 93 -2.47 -8.17 -14.89
N LYS A 94 -1.69 -7.09 -14.80
CA LYS A 94 -0.27 -7.16 -14.48
C LYS A 94 -0.04 -7.72 -13.07
N ALA A 95 -0.74 -7.20 -12.06
CA ALA A 95 -0.62 -7.68 -10.69
C ALA A 95 -0.94 -9.18 -10.61
N SER A 96 -2.07 -9.60 -11.18
CA SER A 96 -2.50 -11.00 -11.17
C SER A 96 -1.47 -11.93 -11.82
N SER A 97 -0.86 -11.51 -12.94
CA SER A 97 0.18 -12.28 -13.62
C SER A 97 1.47 -12.36 -12.79
N GLU A 98 1.92 -11.25 -12.19
CA GLU A 98 3.16 -11.23 -11.41
C GLU A 98 3.04 -12.07 -10.14
N PHE A 99 1.92 -11.94 -9.41
CA PHE A 99 1.65 -12.73 -8.20
C PHE A 99 1.53 -14.24 -8.48
N ALA A 100 0.99 -14.65 -9.63
CA ALA A 100 0.94 -16.06 -10.01
C ALA A 100 2.34 -16.69 -10.21
N THR A 101 3.37 -15.88 -10.48
CA THR A 101 4.75 -16.34 -10.70
C THR A 101 5.68 -16.09 -9.51
N ILE A 102 5.21 -15.45 -8.44
CA ILE A 102 6.09 -14.99 -7.36
C ILE A 102 6.69 -16.14 -6.55
N ASP A 103 5.94 -17.24 -6.42
CA ASP A 103 6.38 -18.46 -5.74
C ASP A 103 7.48 -19.20 -6.51
N ASP A 104 7.71 -18.89 -7.79
CA ASP A 104 8.80 -19.47 -8.59
C ASP A 104 10.18 -18.86 -8.22
N TYR A 105 10.20 -17.78 -7.44
CA TYR A 105 11.41 -17.01 -7.10
C TYR A 105 11.79 -17.03 -5.61
N LEU A 106 11.04 -17.75 -4.76
CA LEU A 106 11.27 -17.91 -3.32
C LEU A 106 11.71 -19.34 -2.97
#